data_AF-A0A1H6TJW7-F1
#
_entry.id   AF-A0A1H6TJW7-F1
#
_cell.length_a   1.000
_cell.length_b   1.000
_cell.length_c   1.000
_cell.angle_alpha   90.00
_cell.angle_beta   90.00
_cell.angle_gamma   90.00
#
_symmetry.space_group_name_H-M   'P 1'
#
loop_
_entity.id
_entity.type
_entity.pdbx_description
1 polymer ?
#
loop_
_entity_poly.entity_id
_entity_poly.type
_entity_poly.pdbx_seq_one_letter_code
_entity_poly.pdbx_strand_id
1 'polypeptide(L)'
;MLADQAGIEGRHVIVADAAGEHRLWLRDPQPGRPLAAVIPLDKDFITRIASLLRFHRRVLGRAVGPLPRGWPLTAYRMARLNLMLRALDLRDEGATYREIATALGRGDAARLSASDWKMSATRSFVVRLVRDGIAMMNGDYRKLLRIR
;
A
#
# COMPACT_ATOMS: atom_id res chain seq x y z
N MET A 1 10.15 -2.17 18.26
CA MET A 1 10.89 -2.44 17.01
C MET A 1 10.16 -3.57 16.31
N LEU A 2 9.85 -3.43 15.01
CA LEU A 2 9.03 -4.41 14.28
C LEU A 2 9.86 -5.38 13.45
N ALA A 3 10.99 -4.92 12.91
CA ALA A 3 11.95 -5.76 12.21
C ALA A 3 13.33 -5.15 12.30
N ASP A 4 14.34 -6.00 12.26
CA ASP A 4 15.74 -5.64 12.30
C ASP A 4 16.57 -6.69 11.59
N GLN A 5 17.15 -6.33 10.46
CA GLN A 5 17.86 -7.24 9.58
C GLN A 5 19.21 -6.65 9.18
N ALA A 6 20.28 -7.34 9.53
CA ALA A 6 21.61 -7.03 9.02
C ALA A 6 21.78 -7.61 7.60
N GLY A 7 22.30 -6.81 6.68
CA GLY A 7 22.68 -7.21 5.34
C GLY A 7 24.09 -6.73 4.99
N ILE A 8 24.57 -7.14 3.82
CA ILE A 8 25.94 -6.86 3.35
C ILE A 8 26.22 -5.35 3.28
N GLU A 9 25.23 -4.54 2.93
CA GLU A 9 25.39 -3.08 2.82
C GLU A 9 24.89 -2.29 4.05
N GLY A 10 24.57 -2.96 5.16
CA GLY A 10 24.13 -2.32 6.40
C GLY A 10 22.88 -2.95 7.01
N ARG A 11 22.30 -2.25 8.00
CA ARG A 11 21.21 -2.76 8.83
C ARG A 11 19.90 -2.08 8.49
N HIS A 12 18.87 -2.86 8.19
CA HIS A 12 17.52 -2.41 7.92
C HIS A 12 16.67 -2.53 9.18
N VAL A 13 16.13 -1.41 9.65
CA VAL A 13 15.33 -1.36 10.89
C VAL A 13 13.95 -0.81 10.58
N ILE A 14 12.93 -1.48 11.10
CA ILE A 14 11.54 -1.00 11.08
C ILE A 14 11.13 -0.63 12.50
N VAL A 15 10.82 0.64 12.71
CA VAL A 15 10.39 1.20 13.99
C VAL A 15 8.89 1.46 13.94
N ALA A 16 8.13 0.81 14.83
CA ALA A 16 6.71 1.08 14.99
C ALA A 16 6.46 2.53 15.42
N ASP A 17 5.47 3.15 14.81
CA ASP A 17 4.84 4.38 15.27
C ASP A 17 3.32 4.26 15.08
N ALA A 18 2.56 4.89 15.97
CA ALA A 18 1.09 4.81 15.97
C ALA A 18 0.47 5.34 14.67
N ALA A 19 1.16 6.28 14.01
CA ALA A 19 0.76 6.85 12.73
C ALA A 19 1.49 6.22 11.54
N GLY A 20 2.03 5.01 11.68
CA GLY A 20 2.66 4.23 10.61
C GLY A 20 4.18 4.07 10.77
N GLU A 21 4.71 2.96 10.25
CA GLU A 21 6.10 2.54 10.48
C GLU A 21 7.15 3.51 9.91
N HIS A 22 8.28 3.63 10.59
CA HIS A 22 9.50 4.21 10.05
C HIS A 22 10.44 3.11 9.57
N ARG A 23 10.89 3.21 8.31
CA ARG A 23 11.87 2.29 7.72
C ARG A 23 13.20 3.00 7.57
N LEU A 24 14.23 2.46 8.21
CA LEU A 24 15.57 3.03 8.27
C LEU A 24 16.56 2.06 7.65
N TRP A 25 17.51 2.62 6.89
CA TRP A 25 18.70 1.91 6.47
C TRP A 25 19.90 2.56 7.14
N LEU A 26 20.52 1.81 8.05
CA LEU A 26 21.68 2.24 8.83
C LEU A 26 22.95 1.71 8.15
N ARG A 27 23.78 2.62 7.65
CA ARG A 27 25.12 2.29 7.16
C ARG A 27 26.12 2.43 8.30
N ASP A 28 26.78 1.32 8.63
CA ASP A 28 27.81 1.22 9.68
C ASP A 28 27.48 1.94 11.00
N PRO A 29 26.39 1.55 11.70
CA PRO A 29 26.01 2.22 12.94
C PRO A 29 27.00 1.92 14.06
N GLN A 30 27.74 2.94 14.53
CA GLN A 30 28.55 2.84 15.74
C GLN A 30 27.75 3.21 16.99
N PRO A 31 27.67 2.34 18.02
CA PRO A 31 26.99 2.66 19.27
C PRO A 31 27.55 3.94 19.91
N GLY A 32 26.65 4.80 20.40
CA GLY A 32 27.02 6.04 21.09
C GLY A 32 27.48 7.18 20.18
N ARG A 33 27.60 6.96 18.86
CA ARG A 33 27.89 8.03 17.90
C ARG A 33 26.60 8.62 17.31
N PRO A 34 26.54 9.94 17.06
CA PRO A 34 25.42 10.55 16.35
C PRO A 34 25.25 9.94 14.95
N LEU A 35 24.01 9.74 14.53
CA LEU A 35 23.68 9.31 13.18
C LEU A 35 23.48 10.52 12.26
N ALA A 36 23.97 10.42 11.02
CA ALA A 36 23.67 11.37 9.96
C ALA A 36 22.59 10.78 9.03
N ALA A 37 21.62 11.61 8.64
CA ALA A 37 20.62 11.23 7.65
C ALA A 37 21.05 11.73 6.26
N VAL A 38 21.17 10.81 5.29
CA VAL A 38 21.44 11.14 3.89
C VAL A 38 20.12 11.15 3.13
N ILE A 39 19.75 12.30 2.57
CA ILE A 39 18.53 12.45 1.77
C ILE A 39 18.92 12.77 0.32
N PRO A 40 18.63 11.87 -0.64
CA PRO A 40 18.82 12.16 -2.05
C PRO A 40 18.01 13.36 -2.52
N LEU A 41 18.58 14.19 -3.39
CA LEU A 41 17.87 15.27 -4.09
C LEU A 41 17.03 14.69 -5.24
N ASP A 42 15.99 13.95 -4.90
CA ASP A 42 15.08 13.29 -5.85
C ASP A 42 13.67 13.88 -5.78
N LYS A 43 12.77 13.37 -6.62
CA LYS A 43 11.35 13.75 -6.65
C LYS A 43 10.62 13.54 -5.30
N ASP A 44 11.19 12.73 -4.41
CA ASP A 44 10.63 12.35 -3.12
C ASP A 44 11.32 13.11 -1.96
N PHE A 45 12.18 14.10 -2.25
CA PHE A 45 12.99 14.84 -1.27
C PHE A 45 12.19 15.41 -0.09
N ILE A 46 11.10 16.16 -0.37
CA ILE A 46 10.25 16.77 0.66
C ILE A 46 9.62 15.70 1.56
N THR A 47 9.19 14.60 0.95
CA THR A 47 8.61 13.47 1.64
C THR A 47 9.62 12.80 2.58
N ARG A 48 10.85 12.61 2.11
CA ARG A 48 11.95 12.05 2.92
C ARG A 48 12.28 12.97 4.10
N ILE A 49 12.30 14.29 3.91
CA ILE A 49 12.47 15.27 5.01
C ILE A 49 11.34 15.13 6.04
N ALA A 50 10.08 15.10 5.60
CA ALA A 50 8.95 14.96 6.52
C ALA A 50 9.01 13.64 7.31
N SER A 51 9.40 12.53 6.67
CA SER A 51 9.65 11.25 7.32
C SER A 51 10.75 11.34 8.38
N LEU A 52 11.86 12.02 8.06
CA LEU A 52 12.98 12.21 8.98
C LEU A 52 12.59 13.06 10.19
N LEU A 53 11.85 14.16 9.98
CA LEU A 53 11.38 15.02 11.07
C LEU A 53 10.45 14.26 12.03
N ARG A 54 9.54 13.44 11.48
CA ARG A 54 8.68 12.56 12.28
C ARG A 54 9.50 11.56 13.09
N PHE A 55 10.47 10.89 12.45
CA PHE A 55 11.36 9.96 13.13
C PHE A 55 12.16 10.64 14.26
N HIS A 56 12.73 11.82 14.00
CA HIS A 56 13.48 12.56 15.00
C HIS A 56 12.64 12.93 16.23
N ARG A 57 11.39 13.38 16.03
CA ARG A 57 10.44 13.62 17.14
C ARG A 57 10.18 12.34 17.95
N ARG A 58 10.00 11.21 17.26
CA ARG A 58 9.76 9.90 17.89
C ARG A 58 10.94 9.45 18.76
N VAL A 59 12.18 9.66 18.30
CA VAL A 59 13.41 9.35 19.05
C VAL A 59 13.52 10.23 20.29
N LEU A 60 13.11 11.50 20.20
CA LEU A 60 13.07 12.43 21.34
C LEU A 60 11.88 12.21 22.29
N GLY A 61 11.08 11.14 22.11
CA GLY A 61 9.90 10.86 22.94
C GLY A 61 8.75 11.87 22.76
N ARG A 62 8.79 12.69 21.71
CA ARG A 62 7.76 13.70 21.41
C ARG A 62 6.64 13.11 20.57
N ALA A 63 5.47 13.75 20.59
CA ALA A 63 4.40 13.46 19.66
C ALA A 63 4.91 13.61 18.22
N VAL A 64 4.76 12.56 17.41
CA VAL A 64 5.30 12.47 16.04
C VAL A 64 4.64 13.50 15.12
N GLY A 65 3.38 13.86 15.41
CA GLY A 65 2.54 14.73 14.59
C GLY A 65 1.79 13.96 13.49
N PRO A 66 0.81 14.60 12.83
CA PRO A 66 0.01 13.94 11.81
C PRO A 66 0.85 13.53 10.60
N LEU A 67 0.38 12.51 9.88
CA LEU A 67 0.92 12.17 8.57
C LEU A 67 0.77 13.37 7.62
N PRO A 68 1.77 13.64 6.76
CA PRO A 68 1.61 14.66 5.74
C PRO A 68 0.42 14.35 4.82
N ARG A 69 -0.23 15.40 4.32
CA ARG A 69 -1.37 15.26 3.41
C ARG A 69 -0.95 14.46 2.17
N GLY A 70 -1.81 13.55 1.72
CA GLY A 70 -1.55 12.67 0.57
C GLY A 70 -0.87 11.34 0.91
N TRP A 71 -0.29 11.19 2.12
CA TRP A 71 0.36 9.95 2.54
C TRP A 71 -0.61 8.83 2.91
N PRO A 72 -1.65 9.09 3.74
CA PRO A 72 -2.63 8.05 4.03
C PRO A 72 -3.47 7.77 2.79
N LEU A 73 -3.74 6.49 2.53
CA LEU A 73 -4.79 6.12 1.59
C LEU A 73 -6.14 6.56 2.16
N THR A 74 -6.96 7.22 1.34
CA THR A 74 -8.34 7.53 1.74
C THR A 74 -9.12 6.24 1.93
N ALA A 75 -10.15 6.26 2.79
CA ALA A 75 -11.02 5.09 3.04
C ALA A 75 -11.57 4.49 1.73
N TYR A 76 -11.94 5.35 0.78
CA TYR A 76 -12.38 4.94 -0.55
C TYR A 76 -11.28 4.19 -1.33
N ARG A 77 -10.04 4.72 -1.37
CA ARG A 77 -8.93 4.05 -2.07
C ARG A 77 -8.57 2.71 -1.41
N MET A 78 -8.59 2.65 -0.08
CA MET A 78 -8.36 1.42 0.66
C MET A 78 -9.44 0.37 0.38
N ALA A 79 -10.72 0.76 0.41
CA ALA A 79 -11.83 -0.14 0.07
C ALA A 79 -11.73 -0.64 -1.38
N ARG A 80 -11.36 0.23 -2.33
CA ARG A 80 -11.15 -0.16 -3.73
C ARG A 80 -10.01 -1.18 -3.87
N LEU A 81 -8.88 -0.98 -3.19
CA LEU A 81 -7.76 -1.92 -3.19
C LEU A 81 -8.16 -3.29 -2.61
N ASN A 82 -8.93 -3.30 -1.51
CA ASN A 82 -9.44 -4.55 -0.93
C ASN A 82 -10.34 -5.31 -1.92
N LEU A 83 -11.21 -4.60 -2.66
CA LEU A 83 -12.01 -5.23 -3.71
C LEU A 83 -11.16 -5.77 -4.86
N MET A 84 -10.08 -5.07 -5.23
CA MET A 84 -9.16 -5.53 -6.27
C MET A 84 -8.42 -6.80 -5.86
N LEU A 85 -7.93 -6.86 -4.61
CA LEU A 85 -7.29 -8.06 -4.06
C LEU A 85 -8.26 -9.24 -4.04
N ARG A 86 -9.44 -9.09 -3.45
CA ARG A 86 -10.45 -10.16 -3.43
C ARG A 86 -10.86 -10.63 -4.83
N ALA A 87 -10.96 -9.71 -5.80
CA ALA A 87 -11.29 -10.05 -7.18
C ALA A 87 -10.14 -10.79 -7.89
N LEU A 88 -8.88 -10.45 -7.56
CA LEU A 88 -7.70 -11.13 -8.05
C LEU A 88 -7.62 -12.55 -7.47
N ASP A 89 -7.76 -12.70 -6.16
CA ASP A 89 -7.70 -14.01 -5.48
C ASP A 89 -8.71 -14.99 -6.10
N LEU A 90 -9.98 -14.57 -6.22
CA LEU A 90 -11.03 -15.37 -6.85
C LEU A 90 -10.73 -15.65 -8.33
N ARG A 91 -10.08 -14.71 -9.04
CA ARG A 91 -9.74 -14.91 -10.45
C ARG A 91 -8.63 -15.95 -10.61
N ASP A 92 -7.64 -15.93 -9.72
CA ASP A 92 -6.54 -16.90 -9.69
C ASP A 92 -7.04 -18.31 -9.31
N GLU A 93 -8.12 -18.40 -8.53
CA GLU A 93 -8.88 -19.64 -8.26
C GLU A 93 -9.76 -20.11 -9.46
N GLY A 94 -9.79 -19.36 -10.56
CA GLY A 94 -10.51 -19.71 -11.78
C GLY A 94 -11.97 -19.21 -11.85
N ALA A 95 -12.42 -18.41 -10.88
CA ALA A 95 -13.79 -17.90 -10.88
C ALA A 95 -14.09 -17.05 -12.13
N THR A 96 -15.32 -17.19 -12.63
CA THR A 96 -15.87 -16.34 -13.68
C THR A 96 -16.16 -14.94 -13.13
N TYR A 97 -16.19 -13.93 -14.00
CA TYR A 97 -16.56 -12.56 -13.58
C TYR A 97 -17.94 -12.47 -12.90
N ARG A 98 -18.84 -13.43 -13.19
CA ARG A 98 -20.17 -13.47 -12.60
C ARG A 98 -20.12 -14.00 -11.17
N GLU A 99 -19.37 -15.07 -10.93
CA GLU A 99 -19.12 -15.59 -9.58
C GLU A 99 -18.38 -14.57 -8.71
N ILE A 100 -17.37 -13.88 -9.28
CA ILE A 100 -16.68 -12.79 -8.59
C ILE A 100 -17.67 -11.68 -8.20
N ALA A 101 -18.58 -11.28 -9.09
CA ALA A 101 -19.60 -10.28 -8.76
C ALA A 101 -20.47 -10.72 -7.57
N THR A 102 -20.97 -11.96 -7.60
CA THR A 102 -21.78 -12.51 -6.51
C THR A 102 -21.01 -12.55 -5.19
N ALA A 103 -19.75 -13.02 -5.19
CA ALA A 103 -18.89 -13.07 -4.01
C ALA A 103 -18.55 -11.68 -3.44
N LEU A 104 -18.50 -10.64 -4.28
CA LEU A 104 -18.32 -9.24 -3.87
C LEU A 104 -19.63 -8.57 -3.40
N GLY A 105 -20.69 -9.34 -3.17
CA GLY A 105 -21.96 -8.83 -2.65
C GLY A 105 -22.90 -8.24 -3.72
N ARG A 106 -22.62 -8.47 -5.01
CA ARG A 106 -23.51 -8.09 -6.13
C ARG A 106 -24.40 -9.28 -6.50
N GLY A 107 -25.27 -9.68 -5.57
CA GLY A 107 -26.12 -10.87 -5.70
C GLY A 107 -27.15 -10.80 -6.83
N ASP A 108 -27.47 -9.60 -7.33
CA ASP A 108 -28.24 -9.38 -8.55
C ASP A 108 -27.58 -10.03 -9.77
N ALA A 109 -26.25 -10.07 -9.83
CA ALA A 109 -25.51 -10.74 -10.90
C ALA A 109 -25.89 -12.21 -11.08
N ALA A 110 -26.23 -12.92 -10.00
CA ALA A 110 -26.63 -14.32 -10.07
C ALA A 110 -27.97 -14.51 -10.78
N ARG A 111 -28.85 -13.49 -10.76
CA ARG A 111 -30.22 -13.57 -11.28
C ARG A 111 -30.39 -13.04 -12.70
N LEU A 112 -29.39 -12.35 -13.25
CA LEU A 112 -29.46 -11.80 -14.60
C LEU A 112 -29.49 -12.89 -15.67
N SER A 113 -30.22 -12.66 -16.76
CA SER A 113 -30.07 -13.50 -17.96
C SER A 113 -28.65 -13.38 -18.53
N ALA A 114 -28.27 -14.28 -19.43
CA ALA A 114 -26.94 -14.21 -20.07
C ALA A 114 -26.76 -12.90 -20.87
N SER A 115 -27.81 -12.42 -21.56
CA SER A 115 -27.80 -11.16 -22.29
C SER A 115 -27.67 -9.96 -21.36
N ASP A 116 -28.47 -9.92 -20.28
CA ASP A 116 -28.46 -8.79 -19.34
C ASP A 116 -27.13 -8.73 -18.58
N TRP A 117 -26.58 -9.88 -18.22
CA TRP A 117 -25.26 -9.97 -17.61
C TRP A 117 -24.18 -9.34 -18.50
N LYS A 118 -24.19 -9.66 -19.80
CA LYS A 118 -23.20 -9.16 -20.76
C LYS A 118 -23.23 -7.63 -20.87
N MET A 119 -24.41 -7.02 -20.76
CA MET A 119 -24.62 -5.58 -20.83
C MET A 119 -24.57 -4.87 -19.47
N SER A 120 -24.48 -5.61 -18.36
CA SER A 120 -24.58 -5.03 -17.02
C SER A 120 -23.39 -4.14 -16.64
N ALA A 121 -23.70 -3.07 -15.89
CA ALA A 121 -22.69 -2.25 -15.23
C ALA A 121 -21.87 -3.05 -14.20
N THR A 122 -22.51 -4.02 -13.53
CA THR A 122 -21.88 -4.94 -12.58
C THR A 122 -20.77 -5.75 -13.23
N ARG A 123 -21.01 -6.34 -14.41
CA ARG A 123 -19.96 -7.03 -15.17
C ARG A 123 -18.81 -6.10 -15.50
N SER A 124 -19.10 -4.92 -16.04
CA SER A 124 -18.07 -3.93 -16.41
C SER A 124 -17.23 -3.49 -15.20
N PHE A 125 -17.87 -3.32 -14.04
CA PHE A 125 -17.21 -3.00 -12.79
C PHE A 125 -16.25 -4.09 -12.33
N VAL A 126 -16.67 -5.36 -12.35
CA VAL A 126 -15.85 -6.50 -11.92
C VAL A 126 -14.70 -6.77 -12.89
N VAL A 127 -14.93 -6.67 -14.21
CA VAL A 127 -13.87 -6.78 -15.20
C VAL A 127 -12.77 -5.74 -14.95
N ARG A 128 -13.15 -4.50 -14.65
CA ARG A 128 -12.17 -3.46 -14.29
C ARG A 128 -11.45 -3.79 -12.98
N LEU A 129 -12.15 -4.27 -11.96
CA LEU A 129 -11.52 -4.68 -10.69
C LEU A 129 -10.43 -5.73 -10.91
N VAL A 130 -10.74 -6.80 -11.64
CA VAL A 130 -9.81 -7.89 -11.94
C VAL A 130 -8.63 -7.35 -12.75
N ARG A 131 -8.88 -6.59 -13.81
CA ARG A 131 -7.82 -5.99 -14.63
C ARG A 131 -6.89 -5.09 -13.81
N ASP A 132 -7.46 -4.21 -12.99
CA ASP A 132 -6.68 -3.30 -12.15
C ASP A 132 -5.91 -4.10 -11.07
N GLY A 133 -6.48 -5.18 -10.54
CA GLY A 133 -5.84 -6.09 -9.58
C GLY A 133 -4.63 -6.82 -10.18
N ILE A 134 -4.79 -7.37 -11.38
CA ILE A 134 -3.70 -8.00 -12.15
C ILE A 134 -2.58 -6.98 -12.42
N ALA A 135 -2.93 -5.74 -12.81
CA ALA A 135 -1.93 -4.70 -13.01
C ALA A 135 -1.16 -4.38 -11.72
N MET A 136 -1.86 -4.29 -10.57
CA MET A 136 -1.23 -4.11 -9.27
C MET A 136 -0.25 -5.23 -8.95
N MET A 137 -0.65 -6.50 -9.12
CA MET A 137 0.22 -7.66 -8.93
C MET A 137 1.46 -7.59 -9.83
N ASN A 138 1.29 -7.22 -11.09
CA ASN A 138 2.35 -7.15 -12.10
C ASN A 138 3.26 -5.91 -12.00
N GLY A 139 3.25 -5.21 -10.86
CA GLY A 139 4.24 -4.17 -10.55
C GLY A 139 3.65 -2.79 -10.26
N ASP A 140 2.37 -2.55 -10.55
CA ASP A 140 1.75 -1.26 -10.22
C ASP A 140 1.61 -1.04 -8.71
N TYR A 141 1.73 -2.09 -7.89
CA TYR A 141 1.82 -1.94 -6.42
C TYR A 141 2.93 -0.96 -6.00
N ARG A 142 4.01 -0.82 -6.79
CA ARG A 142 5.08 0.15 -6.51
C ARG A 142 4.57 1.60 -6.52
N LYS A 143 3.46 1.88 -7.20
CA LYS A 143 2.80 3.20 -7.16
C LYS A 143 2.20 3.51 -5.78
N LEU A 144 1.92 2.51 -4.96
CA LEU A 144 1.48 2.67 -3.56
C LEU A 144 2.64 3.04 -2.64
N LEU A 145 3.87 2.68 -3.02
CA LEU A 145 5.09 3.05 -2.30
C LEU A 145 5.55 4.47 -2.64
N ARG A 146 5.02 5.03 -3.74
CA ARG A 146 5.28 6.41 -4.12
C ARG A 146 4.30 7.30 -3.39
N ILE A 147 4.85 8.21 -2.62
CA ILE A 147 4.07 9.22 -1.92
C ILE A 147 3.70 10.28 -2.97
N ARG A 148 2.40 10.60 -3.06
CA ARG A 148 1.85 11.61 -3.97
C ARG A 148 1.60 12.92 -3.25
#